data_AF-A0A7X9C7Z4-F1
#
_entry.id   AF-A0A7X9C7Z4-F1
#
_cell.length_a   1.000
_cell.length_b   1.000
_cell.length_c   1.000
_cell.angle_alpha   90.00
_cell.angle_beta   90.00
_cell.angle_gamma   90.00
#
_symmetry.space_group_name_H-M   'P 1'
#
loop_
_entity.id
_entity.type
_entity.pdbx_description
1 polymer ?
#
loop_
_entity_poly.entity_id
_entity_poly.type
_entity_poly.pdbx_seq_one_letter_code
_entity_poly.pdbx_strand_id
1 'polypeptide(L)'
;MPDQPAENIRLRPALEDLPVYVPGKPSADDGVRRFKISSNESSFPPIPGVREAVIASLDEMHLYPDAAGTALREALGVSHGVEPSQIALANGSVTATADLVRALVGEGDEVVFA
;
A
#
# COMPACT_ATOMS: atom_id res chain seq x y z
N MET A 1 32.37 19.07 25.00
CA MET A 1 31.30 18.50 24.15
C MET A 1 30.24 19.59 24.06
N PRO A 2 29.96 20.20 22.89
CA PRO A 2 28.80 21.09 22.80
C PRO A 2 27.54 20.26 23.04
N ASP A 3 26.60 20.80 23.83
CA ASP A 3 25.28 20.25 24.08
C ASP A 3 24.63 19.80 22.77
N GLN A 4 24.23 18.53 22.69
CA GLN A 4 23.25 18.13 21.68
C GLN A 4 21.97 18.93 21.94
N PRO A 5 21.35 19.56 20.92
CA PRO A 5 20.07 20.20 21.13
C PRO A 5 19.10 19.14 21.64
N ALA A 6 18.43 19.41 22.77
CA ALA A 6 17.31 18.62 23.20
C ALA A 6 16.24 18.73 22.12
N GLU A 7 16.16 17.72 21.24
CA GLU A 7 15.09 17.58 20.28
C GLU A 7 13.79 17.28 21.04
N ASN A 8 13.18 18.33 21.58
CA ASN A 8 11.82 18.26 22.12
C ASN A 8 10.82 18.26 20.95
N ILE A 9 10.92 17.23 20.10
CA ILE A 9 9.91 16.96 19.08
C ILE A 9 8.69 16.42 19.83
N ARG A 10 7.67 17.26 19.97
CA ARG A 10 6.38 16.85 20.53
C ARG A 10 5.60 16.08 19.47
N LEU A 11 5.57 14.77 19.63
CA LEU A 11 4.71 13.87 18.84
C LEU A 11 3.28 13.89 19.38
N ARG A 12 2.33 13.40 18.57
CA ARG A 12 0.95 13.22 19.01
C ARG A 12 0.91 12.14 20.11
N PRO A 13 0.15 12.33 21.21
CA PRO A 13 0.05 11.32 22.28
C PRO A 13 -0.35 9.93 21.77
N ALA A 14 -1.18 9.86 20.73
CA ALA A 14 -1.59 8.61 20.07
C ALA A 14 -0.43 7.77 19.49
N LEU A 15 0.79 8.31 19.40
CA LEU A 15 1.97 7.58 18.94
C LEU A 15 2.76 6.94 20.08
N GLU A 16 2.50 7.31 21.34
CA GLU A 16 3.26 6.81 22.51
C GLU A 16 3.06 5.31 22.71
N ASP A 17 1.84 4.82 22.49
CA ASP A 17 1.45 3.41 22.68
C ASP A 17 1.35 2.63 21.37
N LEU A 18 1.75 3.20 20.23
CA LEU A 18 1.63 2.53 18.93
C LEU A 18 2.62 1.36 18.85
N PRO A 19 2.15 0.10 18.74
CA PRO A 19 3.05 -1.04 18.68
C PRO A 19 3.86 -1.01 17.39
N VAL A 20 5.13 -1.42 17.49
CA VAL A 20 5.99 -1.57 16.31
C VAL A 20 5.46 -2.68 15.42
N TYR A 21 5.29 -2.40 14.13
CA TYR A 21 4.98 -3.43 13.15
C TYR A 21 6.12 -4.45 13.07
N VAL A 22 5.80 -5.72 13.28
CA VAL A 22 6.76 -6.84 13.20
C VAL A 22 6.60 -7.53 11.84
N PRO A 23 7.50 -7.28 10.86
CA PRO A 23 7.44 -7.97 9.58
C PRO A 23 7.78 -9.46 9.75
N GLY A 24 7.32 -10.27 8.79
CA GLY A 24 7.66 -11.69 8.73
C GLY A 24 9.17 -11.92 8.64
N LYS A 25 9.64 -13.02 9.25
CA LYS A 25 11.06 -13.37 9.29
C LYS A 25 11.64 -13.55 7.86
N PRO A 26 12.77 -12.90 7.51
CA PRO A 26 13.42 -13.13 6.23
C PRO A 26 13.99 -14.55 6.13
N SER A 27 14.27 -15.00 4.91
CA SER A 27 15.03 -16.24 4.71
C SER A 27 16.39 -16.15 5.39
N ALA A 28 16.85 -17.25 5.99
CA ALA A 28 18.21 -17.33 6.50
C ALA A 28 19.21 -17.28 5.33
N ASP A 29 20.36 -16.66 5.59
CA ASP A 29 21.50 -16.59 4.67
C ASP A 29 22.57 -17.59 5.11
N ASP A 30 22.34 -18.87 4.82
CA ASP A 30 23.19 -20.00 5.21
C ASP A 30 23.56 -20.90 4.01
N GLY A 31 23.40 -20.38 2.79
CA GLY A 31 23.65 -21.10 1.55
C GLY A 31 22.59 -22.15 1.18
N VAL A 32 21.57 -22.38 2.00
CA VAL A 32 20.47 -23.30 1.66
C VAL A 32 19.42 -22.58 0.81
N ARG A 33 19.16 -23.11 -0.39
CA ARG A 33 18.10 -22.60 -1.27
C ARG A 33 16.73 -22.76 -0.60
N ARG A 34 16.03 -21.65 -0.38
CA ARG A 34 14.67 -21.61 0.15
C ARG A 34 13.72 -20.99 -0.87
N PHE A 35 12.49 -21.47 -0.90
CA PHE A 35 11.42 -20.91 -1.72
C PHE A 35 10.52 -20.03 -0.83
N LYS A 36 10.28 -18.79 -1.27
CA LYS A 36 9.47 -17.82 -0.53
C LYS A 36 7.99 -18.20 -0.63
N ILE A 37 7.38 -18.53 0.50
CA ILE A 37 5.95 -18.87 0.61
C ILE A 37 5.26 -18.16 1.79
N SER A 38 5.92 -17.16 2.40
CA SER A 38 5.49 -16.56 3.67
C SER A 38 4.73 -15.24 3.52
N SER A 39 4.54 -14.74 2.30
CA SER A 39 4.02 -13.39 2.02
C SER A 39 2.83 -13.40 1.05
N ASN A 40 2.26 -14.57 0.76
CA ASN A 40 1.15 -14.75 -0.19
C ASN A 40 1.41 -14.18 -1.61
N GLU A 41 2.68 -14.07 -2.00
CA GLU A 41 3.08 -13.64 -3.33
C GLU A 41 2.66 -14.69 -4.38
N SER A 42 2.27 -14.23 -5.57
CA SER A 42 2.03 -15.15 -6.69
C SER A 42 3.32 -15.89 -7.04
N SER A 43 3.25 -17.22 -7.16
CA SER A 43 4.37 -18.03 -7.66
C SER A 43 4.54 -17.96 -9.18
N PHE A 44 3.57 -17.37 -9.88
CA PHE A 44 3.60 -17.20 -11.33
C PHE A 44 4.20 -15.83 -11.71
N PRO A 45 4.87 -15.73 -12.87
CA PRO A 45 5.27 -14.43 -13.41
C PRO A 45 4.04 -13.54 -13.65
N PRO A 46 4.22 -12.21 -13.76
CA PRO A 46 3.18 -11.33 -14.23
C PRO A 46 2.60 -11.81 -15.56
N ILE A 47 1.30 -11.63 -15.77
CA ILE A 47 0.66 -11.96 -17.05
C ILE A 47 1.31 -11.15 -18.20
N PRO A 48 1.46 -11.71 -19.41
CA PRO A 48 2.21 -11.07 -20.49
C PRO A 48 1.79 -9.64 -20.80
N GLY A 49 0.48 -9.36 -20.85
CA GLY A 49 -0.04 -8.01 -21.12
C GLY A 49 0.35 -6.97 -20.06
N VAL A 50 0.51 -7.36 -18.79
CA VAL A 50 1.00 -6.45 -17.74
C VAL A 50 2.47 -6.15 -17.96
N ARG A 51 3.28 -7.16 -18.28
CA ARG A 51 4.70 -6.96 -18.58
C ARG A 51 4.89 -6.02 -19.77
N GLU A 52 4.13 -6.22 -20.84
CA GLU A 52 4.17 -5.38 -22.05
C GLU A 52 3.77 -3.93 -21.75
N ALA A 53 2.66 -3.72 -21.03
CA ALA A 53 2.22 -2.37 -20.64
C ALA A 53 3.24 -1.64 -19.77
N VAL A 54 3.85 -2.33 -18.80
CA VAL A 54 4.90 -1.74 -17.94
C VAL A 54 6.11 -1.34 -18.77
N ILE A 55 6.58 -2.20 -19.67
CA ILE A 55 7.73 -1.88 -20.54
C ILE A 55 7.42 -0.68 -21.43
N ALA A 56 6.23 -0.63 -22.04
CA ALA A 56 5.81 0.49 -22.88
C ALA A 56 5.75 1.82 -22.11
N SER A 57 5.42 1.78 -20.81
CA SER A 57 5.34 2.99 -19.97
C SER A 57 6.70 3.58 -19.56
N LEU A 58 7.81 2.85 -19.73
CA LEU A 58 9.14 3.24 -19.22
C LEU A 58 9.61 4.61 -19.75
N ASP A 59 9.33 4.91 -21.02
CA ASP A 59 9.76 6.17 -21.65
C ASP A 59 9.00 7.40 -21.10
N GLU A 60 7.82 7.19 -20.52
CA GLU A 60 6.93 8.25 -20.01
C GLU A 60 6.94 8.36 -18.48
N MET A 61 7.69 7.52 -17.75
CA MET A 61 7.69 7.48 -16.27
C MET A 61 8.11 8.79 -15.57
N HIS A 62 8.70 9.73 -16.30
CA HIS A 62 9.05 11.06 -15.80
C HIS A 62 7.86 12.02 -15.72
N LEU A 63 6.71 11.65 -16.29
CA LEU A 63 5.47 12.42 -16.28
C LEU A 63 4.57 11.98 -15.13
N TYR A 64 3.77 12.90 -14.61
CA TYR A 64 2.70 12.52 -13.69
C TYR A 64 1.67 11.64 -14.42
N PRO A 65 1.14 10.60 -13.77
CA PRO A 65 0.08 9.78 -14.35
C PRO A 65 -1.24 10.56 -14.40
N ASP A 66 -2.26 9.98 -15.02
CA ASP A 66 -3.64 10.40 -14.82
C ASP A 66 -3.99 10.34 -13.32
N ALA A 67 -4.05 11.51 -12.68
CA ALA A 67 -4.31 11.64 -11.26
C ALA A 67 -5.68 11.08 -10.84
N ALA A 68 -6.65 11.02 -11.77
CA ALA A 68 -7.96 10.44 -11.51
C ALA A 68 -8.01 8.93 -11.83
N GLY A 69 -7.00 8.35 -12.46
CA GLY A 69 -7.04 6.94 -12.90
C GLY A 69 -8.31 6.59 -13.69
N THR A 70 -8.75 7.52 -14.55
CA THR A 70 -10.01 7.51 -15.28
C THR A 70 -10.18 6.22 -16.07
N ALA A 71 -9.18 5.87 -16.88
CA ALA A 71 -9.22 4.66 -17.71
C ALA A 71 -9.31 3.38 -16.85
N LEU A 72 -8.65 3.34 -15.68
CA LEU A 72 -8.73 2.20 -14.77
C LEU A 72 -10.12 2.10 -14.13
N ARG A 73 -10.70 3.21 -13.69
CA ARG A 73 -12.06 3.24 -13.13
C ARG A 73 -13.10 2.79 -14.15
N GLU A 74 -13.01 3.24 -15.39
CA GLU A 74 -13.90 2.83 -16.48
C GLU A 74 -13.81 1.32 -16.73
N ALA A 75 -12.59 0.79 -16.86
CA ALA A 75 -12.38 -0.64 -17.09
C ALA A 75 -12.90 -1.51 -15.91
N LEU A 76 -12.65 -1.09 -14.67
CA LEU A 76 -13.17 -1.77 -13.48
C LEU A 76 -14.69 -1.68 -13.38
N GLY A 77 -15.29 -0.54 -13.74
CA GLY A 77 -16.74 -0.36 -13.76
C GLY A 77 -17.43 -1.36 -14.68
N VAL A 78 -16.90 -1.54 -15.89
CA VAL A 78 -17.36 -2.58 -16.82
C VAL A 78 -17.16 -3.98 -16.24
N SER A 79 -15.99 -4.28 -15.67
CA SER A 79 -15.69 -5.60 -15.12
C SER A 79 -16.57 -5.99 -13.92
N HIS A 80 -17.01 -5.01 -13.13
CA HIS A 80 -17.77 -5.25 -11.90
C HIS A 80 -19.26 -4.87 -12.01
N GLY A 81 -19.70 -4.31 -13.14
CA GLY A 81 -21.09 -3.90 -13.35
C GLY A 81 -21.53 -2.72 -12.46
N VAL A 82 -20.63 -1.76 -12.23
CA VAL A 82 -20.88 -0.56 -11.42
C VAL A 82 -20.46 0.71 -12.15
N GLU A 83 -21.00 1.85 -11.76
CA GLU A 83 -20.58 3.14 -12.33
C GLU A 83 -19.14 3.47 -11.91
N PRO A 84 -18.30 4.06 -12.79
CA PRO A 84 -16.93 4.44 -12.45
C PRO A 84 -16.83 5.37 -11.23
N SER A 85 -17.87 6.17 -10.96
CA SER A 85 -17.99 7.04 -9.79
C SER A 85 -18.11 6.29 -8.46
N GLN A 86 -18.46 5.00 -8.50
CA GLN A 86 -18.52 4.13 -7.32
C GLN A 86 -17.16 3.49 -6.99
N ILE A 87 -16.10 3.80 -7.75
CA ILE A 87 -14.77 3.19 -7.61
C ILE A 87 -13.75 4.20 -7.07
N ALA A 88 -13.25 3.94 -5.86
CA ALA A 88 -12.07 4.60 -5.32
C ALA A 88 -10.81 3.79 -5.65
N LEU A 89 -9.73 4.49 -6.04
CA LEU A 89 -8.42 3.88 -6.29
C LEU A 89 -7.49 4.21 -5.13
N ALA A 90 -6.63 3.26 -4.76
CA ALA A 90 -5.63 3.43 -3.73
C ALA A 90 -4.36 2.65 -4.09
N ASN A 91 -3.22 3.05 -3.54
CA ASN A 91 -1.97 2.32 -3.70
C ASN A 91 -1.93 1.10 -2.76
N GLY A 92 -2.65 0.05 -3.16
CA GLY A 92 -2.85 -1.15 -2.35
C GLY A 92 -4.00 -1.03 -1.34
N SER A 93 -4.54 -2.17 -0.93
CA SER A 93 -5.70 -2.25 -0.02
C SER A 93 -5.42 -1.66 1.36
N VAL A 94 -4.18 -1.72 1.85
CA VAL A 94 -3.78 -1.10 3.13
C VAL A 94 -4.03 0.40 3.13
N THR A 95 -3.72 1.08 2.02
CA THR A 95 -4.00 2.52 1.85
C THR A 95 -5.50 2.76 1.84
N ALA A 96 -6.27 1.97 1.09
CA ALA A 96 -7.73 2.08 1.06
C ALA A 96 -8.35 1.90 2.46
N THR A 97 -7.91 0.90 3.23
CA THR A 97 -8.36 0.68 4.60
C THR A 97 -7.99 1.86 5.51
N ALA A 98 -6.77 2.39 5.38
CA ALA A 98 -6.35 3.55 6.16
C ALA A 98 -7.18 4.80 5.83
N ASP A 99 -7.55 5.00 4.56
CA ASP A 99 -8.42 6.10 4.15
C ASP A 99 -9.84 5.96 4.69
N LEU A 100 -10.39 4.73 4.70
CA LEU A 100 -11.67 4.44 5.33
C LEU A 100 -11.65 4.74 6.84
N VAL A 101 -10.60 4.32 7.55
CA VAL A 101 -10.45 4.61 8.99
C VAL A 101 -10.39 6.12 9.21
N ARG A 102 -9.58 6.87 8.44
CA ARG A 102 -9.49 8.33 8.57
C ARG A 102 -10.80 9.05 8.27
N ALA A 103 -11.61 8.52 7.35
CA ALA A 103 -12.87 9.13 6.96
C ALA A 103 -14.01 8.88 7.97
N LEU A 104 -13.95 7.79 8.73
CA LEU A 104 -15.07 7.29 9.52
C LEU A 104 -14.82 7.18 11.02
N VAL A 105 -13.57 7.17 11.48
CA VAL A 105 -13.21 6.84 12.87
C VAL A 105 -12.60 8.06 13.56
N GLY A 106 -13.25 8.52 14.63
CA GLY A 106 -12.79 9.58 15.52
C GLY A 106 -12.00 9.06 16.72
N GLU A 107 -11.48 10.00 17.52
CA GLU A 107 -10.87 9.65 18.80
C GLU A 107 -11.92 9.08 19.76
N GLY A 108 -11.65 7.90 20.32
CA GLY A 108 -12.56 7.19 21.20
C GLY A 108 -13.54 6.24 20.51
N ASP A 109 -13.60 6.26 19.17
CA ASP A 109 -14.36 5.27 18.40
C ASP A 109 -13.64 3.91 18.37
N GLU A 110 -14.41 2.84 18.25
CA GLU A 110 -13.89 1.46 18.17
C GLU A 110 -14.00 0.91 16.74
N VAL A 111 -12.95 0.20 16.31
CA VAL A 111 -12.94 -0.54 15.03
C VAL A 111 -12.93 -2.04 15.33
N VAL A 112 -13.95 -2.75 14.85
CA VAL A 112 -14.09 -4.20 15.00
C VAL A 112 -13.71 -4.89 13.69
N PHE A 113 -12.87 -5.92 13.77
CA PHE A 113 -12.44 -6.76 12.64
C PHE A 113 -12.47 -8.25 13.01
N ALA A 114 -12.55 -9.13 12.01
CA ALA A 114 -12.63 -10.59 12.16
C ALA A 114 -11.48 -11.30 11.43
#